data_AF-A0A4Q1D0J3-F1
#
_entry.id   AF-A0A4Q1D0J3-F1
#
_cell.length_a   1.000
_cell.length_b   1.000
_cell.length_c   1.000
_cell.angle_alpha   90.00
_cell.angle_beta   90.00
_cell.angle_gamma   90.00
#
_symmetry.space_group_name_H-M   'P 1'
#
loop_
_entity.id
_entity.type
_entity.pdbx_description
1 polymer ?
#
loop_
_entity_poly.entity_id
_entity_poly.type
_entity_poly.pdbx_seq_one_letter_code
_entity_poly.pdbx_strand_id
1 'polypeptide(L)'
;MNSPIYAEPKHESEVQSALAQIQSGRLETTRKTNRKHVQQLQARSDPSAVRKCPKCGSAMVLRTAKRGANVGKKFWGCSAFPKCRIVQNIK
;
A
#
# COMPACT_ATOMS: atom_id res chain seq x y z
N MET A 1 -4.25 -11.16 37.78
CA MET A 1 -3.34 -10.02 37.51
C MET A 1 -3.23 -9.89 36.01
N ASN A 2 -4.11 -9.12 35.38
CA ASN A 2 -4.12 -8.93 33.93
C ASN A 2 -4.05 -7.42 33.69
N SER A 3 -2.90 -6.93 33.23
CA SER A 3 -2.72 -5.55 32.80
C SER A 3 -3.54 -5.25 31.54
N PRO A 4 -4.16 -4.08 31.39
CA PRO A 4 -5.01 -3.77 30.25
C PRO A 4 -4.22 -3.61 28.94
N ILE A 5 -4.82 -4.10 27.85
CA ILE A 5 -4.31 -4.23 26.48
C ILE A 5 -4.28 -2.88 25.70
N TYR A 6 -4.46 -1.74 26.36
CA TYR A 6 -4.50 -0.44 25.68
C TYR A 6 -3.12 0.21 25.69
N ALA A 7 -2.55 0.38 24.49
CA ALA A 7 -1.32 1.14 24.28
C ALA A 7 -1.41 2.50 25.00
N GLU A 8 -0.35 2.86 25.71
CA GLU A 8 -0.25 4.12 26.45
C GLU A 8 -0.65 5.30 25.56
N PRO A 9 -1.36 6.32 26.09
CA PRO A 9 -1.58 7.55 25.36
C PRO A 9 -0.21 8.14 25.02
N LYS A 10 0.09 8.30 23.73
CA LYS A 10 1.31 8.98 23.28
C LYS A 10 1.49 10.25 24.10
N HIS A 11 2.65 10.39 24.73
CA HIS A 11 2.96 11.56 25.55
C HIS A 11 2.75 12.83 24.70
N GLU A 12 2.27 13.92 25.28
CA GLU A 12 1.90 15.13 24.54
C GLU A 12 3.01 15.61 23.59
N SER A 13 4.28 15.49 24.03
CA SER A 13 5.46 15.80 23.22
C SER A 13 5.59 14.97 21.95
N GLU A 14 5.20 13.70 21.97
CA GLU A 14 5.22 12.83 20.79
C GLU A 14 4.15 13.25 19.78
N VAL A 15 2.98 13.66 20.26
CA VAL A 15 1.91 14.20 19.42
C VAL A 15 2.35 15.51 18.76
N GLN A 16 2.94 16.42 19.54
CA GLN A 16 3.45 17.69 19.02
C GLN A 16 4.55 17.49 17.97
N SER A 17 5.47 16.54 18.21
CA SER A 17 6.52 16.19 17.25
C SER A 17 5.93 15.67 15.93
N ALA A 18 4.94 14.78 16.00
CA ALA A 18 4.26 14.28 14.80
C ALA A 18 3.55 15.39 14.02
N LEU A 19 2.87 16.32 14.72
CA LEU A 19 2.22 17.46 14.08
C LEU A 19 3.23 18.39 13.38
N ALA A 20 4.35 18.69 14.04
CA ALA A 20 5.42 19.52 13.47
C ALA A 20 5.99 18.90 12.19
N GLN A 21 6.24 17.59 12.19
CA GLN A 21 6.71 16.85 11.01
C GLN A 21 5.71 16.96 9.85
N ILE A 22 4.42 16.74 10.11
CA ILE A 22 3.36 16.86 9.09
C ILE A 22 3.30 18.28 8.55
N GLN A 23 3.35 19.29 9.42
CA GLN A 23 3.30 20.70 9.02
C GLN A 23 4.52 21.11 8.20
N SER A 24 5.70 20.57 8.51
CA SER A 24 6.94 20.83 7.74
C SER A 24 6.94 20.19 6.36
N GLY A 25 6.28 19.04 6.19
CA GLY A 25 6.27 18.27 4.94
C GLY A 25 5.07 18.53 4.04
N ARG A 26 4.00 19.14 4.55
CA ARG A 26 2.79 19.39 3.73
C ARG A 26 3.07 20.47 2.68
N LEU A 27 2.57 20.24 1.47
CA LEU A 27 2.61 21.26 0.42
C LEU A 27 1.57 22.36 0.69
N GLU A 28 1.83 23.56 0.17
CA GLU A 28 0.89 24.69 0.22
C GLU A 28 -0.49 24.31 -0.34
N THR A 29 -1.55 24.76 0.33
CA THR A 29 -2.93 24.48 -0.08
C THR A 29 -3.35 25.40 -1.23
N THR A 30 -3.00 25.03 -2.45
CA THR A 30 -3.27 25.80 -3.67
C THR A 30 -4.02 24.95 -4.69
N ARG A 31 -4.62 25.59 -5.69
CA ARG A 31 -5.24 24.88 -6.82
C ARG A 31 -4.23 23.97 -7.55
N LYS A 32 -2.98 24.42 -7.70
CA LYS A 32 -1.92 23.67 -8.38
C LYS A 32 -1.55 22.40 -7.62
N THR A 33 -1.39 22.48 -6.30
CA THR A 33 -1.06 21.31 -5.46
C THR A 33 -2.23 20.35 -5.36
N ASN A 34 -3.47 20.85 -5.26
CA ASN A 34 -4.67 20.01 -5.30
C ASN A 34 -4.80 19.27 -6.64
N ARG A 35 -4.63 19.96 -7.78
CA ARG A 35 -4.65 19.31 -9.10
C ARG A 35 -3.63 18.18 -9.20
N LYS A 36 -2.40 18.43 -8.74
CA LYS A 36 -1.34 17.40 -8.72
C LYS A 36 -1.70 16.21 -7.82
N HIS A 37 -2.28 16.48 -6.66
CA HIS A 37 -2.75 15.44 -5.74
C HIS A 37 -3.80 14.53 -6.40
N VAL A 38 -4.84 15.12 -7.00
CA VAL A 38 -5.90 14.36 -7.70
C VAL A 38 -5.33 13.54 -8.85
N GLN A 39 -4.43 14.13 -9.66
CA GLN A 39 -3.76 13.40 -10.74
C GLN A 39 -2.96 12.19 -10.24
N GLN A 40 -2.26 12.32 -9.12
CA GLN A 40 -1.53 11.21 -8.51
C GLN A 40 -2.47 10.12 -7.97
N LEU A 41 -3.61 10.50 -7.38
CA LEU A 41 -4.62 9.53 -6.94
C LEU A 41 -5.17 8.75 -8.13
N GLN A 42 -5.55 9.44 -9.21
CA GLN A 42 -6.03 8.81 -10.44
C GLN A 42 -5.02 7.81 -11.00
N ALA A 43 -3.74 8.20 -11.10
CA ALA A 43 -2.67 7.32 -11.59
C ALA A 43 -2.44 6.10 -10.70
N ARG A 44 -2.60 6.22 -9.37
CA ARG A 44 -2.50 5.08 -8.43
C ARG A 44 -3.69 4.13 -8.53
N SER A 45 -4.86 4.65 -8.86
CA SER A 45 -6.10 3.88 -9.00
C SER A 45 -6.34 3.33 -10.40
N ASP A 46 -5.51 3.69 -11.38
CA ASP A 46 -5.66 3.28 -12.77
C ASP A 46 -5.67 1.74 -12.90
N PRO A 47 -6.80 1.12 -13.31
CA PRO A 47 -6.89 -0.33 -13.45
C PRO A 47 -5.99 -0.90 -14.54
N SER A 48 -5.56 -0.06 -15.50
CA SER A 48 -4.67 -0.44 -16.59
C SER A 48 -3.20 -0.33 -16.23
N ALA A 49 -2.86 0.34 -15.12
CA ALA A 49 -1.49 0.51 -14.70
C ALA A 49 -0.83 -0.83 -14.32
N VAL A 50 0.45 -0.97 -14.67
CA VAL A 50 1.23 -2.16 -14.33
C VAL A 50 1.36 -2.28 -12.81
N ARG A 51 0.75 -3.33 -12.25
CA ARG A 51 0.88 -3.67 -10.83
C ARG A 51 2.31 -4.10 -10.53
N LYS A 52 2.99 -3.42 -9.62
CA LYS A 52 4.34 -3.76 -9.16
C LYS A 52 4.29 -4.59 -7.88
N CYS A 53 5.23 -5.54 -7.76
CA CYS A 53 5.38 -6.36 -6.57
C CYS A 53 5.89 -5.52 -5.39
N PRO A 54 5.23 -5.55 -4.22
CA PRO A 54 5.62 -4.74 -3.07
C PRO A 54 6.98 -5.14 -2.46
N LYS A 55 7.49 -6.34 -2.76
CA LYS A 55 8.77 -6.83 -2.23
C LYS A 55 9.96 -6.53 -3.13
N CYS A 56 9.80 -6.65 -4.46
CA CYS A 56 10.93 -6.59 -5.40
C CYS A 56 10.73 -5.63 -6.57
N GLY A 57 9.60 -4.92 -6.64
CA GLY A 57 9.31 -3.94 -7.69
C GLY A 57 9.02 -4.51 -9.09
N SER A 58 9.29 -5.80 -9.33
CA SER A 58 8.97 -6.48 -10.60
C SER A 58 7.45 -6.48 -10.87
N ALA A 59 7.04 -6.56 -12.14
CA ALA A 59 5.62 -6.59 -12.50
C ALA A 59 4.89 -7.80 -11.86
N MET A 60 3.61 -7.65 -11.59
CA MET A 60 2.72 -8.72 -11.18
C MET A 60 1.89 -9.18 -12.38
N VAL A 61 1.69 -10.49 -12.49
CA VAL A 61 0.95 -11.12 -13.58
C VAL A 61 -0.25 -11.88 -13.02
N LEU A 62 -1.34 -11.90 -13.77
CA LEU A 62 -2.54 -12.64 -13.40
C LEU A 62 -2.30 -14.13 -13.64
N ARG A 63 -2.46 -14.95 -12.60
CA ARG A 63 -2.30 -16.40 -12.67
C ARG A 63 -3.55 -17.09 -12.13
N THR A 64 -3.84 -18.27 -12.64
CA THR A 64 -4.92 -19.12 -12.13
C THR A 64 -4.34 -20.22 -11.27
N ALA A 65 -4.89 -20.43 -10.08
CA ALA A 65 -4.50 -21.51 -9.19
C ALA A 65 -4.88 -22.86 -9.80
N LYS A 66 -3.90 -23.77 -9.89
CA LYS A 66 -4.04 -25.09 -10.51
C LYS A 66 -4.30 -26.23 -9.51
N ARG A 67 -4.05 -26.00 -8.21
CA ARG A 67 -4.13 -27.05 -7.16
C ARG A 67 -4.59 -26.45 -5.82
N GLY A 68 -5.13 -27.31 -4.95
CA GLY A 68 -5.57 -26.96 -3.60
C GLY A 68 -6.97 -26.34 -3.51
N ALA A 69 -7.31 -25.77 -2.36
CA ALA A 69 -8.66 -25.24 -2.07
C ALA A 69 -9.07 -24.02 -2.94
N ASN A 70 -8.13 -23.41 -3.66
CA ASN A 70 -8.36 -22.22 -4.49
C ASN A 70 -8.30 -22.52 -6.00
N VAL A 71 -8.36 -23.78 -6.42
CA VAL A 71 -8.35 -24.16 -7.86
C VAL A 71 -9.35 -23.34 -8.66
N GLY A 72 -8.93 -22.86 -9.83
CA GLY A 72 -9.76 -22.05 -10.73
C GLY A 72 -9.82 -20.57 -10.36
N LYS A 73 -9.45 -20.18 -9.14
CA LYS A 73 -9.39 -18.76 -8.74
C LYS A 73 -8.15 -18.08 -9.31
N LYS A 74 -8.31 -16.84 -9.75
CA LYS A 74 -7.21 -16.00 -10.23
C LYS A 74 -6.54 -15.24 -9.06
N PHE A 75 -5.26 -14.99 -9.17
CA PHE A 75 -4.46 -14.19 -8.24
C PHE A 75 -3.34 -13.45 -8.96
N TRP A 76 -2.84 -12.37 -8.36
CA TRP A 76 -1.66 -11.67 -8.82
C TRP A 76 -0.41 -12.38 -8.30
N GLY A 77 0.43 -12.91 -9.19
CA GLY A 77 1.73 -13.49 -8.85
C GLY A 77 2.88 -12.61 -9.34
N CYS A 78 3.98 -12.54 -8.60
CA CYS A 78 5.17 -11.84 -9.06
C CYS A 78 5.74 -12.48 -10.35
N SER A 79 6.11 -11.65 -11.33
CA SER A 79 6.76 -12.09 -12.57
C SER A 79 8.15 -12.70 -12.33
N ALA A 80 8.87 -12.25 -11.31
CA ALA A 80 10.19 -12.74 -10.93
C ALA A 80 10.19 -14.10 -10.20
N PHE A 81 9.08 -14.85 -10.23
CA PHE A 81 9.04 -16.23 -9.75
C PHE A 81 10.04 -17.10 -10.56
N PRO A 82 10.84 -17.98 -9.93
CA PRO A 82 10.76 -18.45 -8.53
C PRO A 82 11.51 -17.59 -7.50
N LYS A 83 12.30 -16.60 -7.92
CA LYS A 83 13.12 -15.76 -7.03
C LYS A 83 12.27 -14.90 -6.08
N CYS A 84 11.09 -14.47 -6.52
CA CYS A 84 10.10 -13.79 -5.68
C CYS A 84 8.77 -14.55 -5.68
N ARG A 85 8.28 -14.93 -4.48
CA ARG A 85 7.06 -15.72 -4.28
C ARG A 85 5.88 -14.92 -3.73
N ILE A 86 5.93 -13.59 -3.81
CA ILE A 86 4.81 -12.75 -3.38
C ILE A 86 3.60 -12.97 -4.28
N VAL A 87 2.46 -13.13 -3.63
CA VAL A 87 1.13 -13.22 -4.24
C VAL A 87 0.22 -12.17 -3.62
N GLN A 88 -0.75 -11.69 -4.39
CA GLN A 88 -1.84 -10.86 -3.90
C GLN A 88 -3.15 -11.41 -4.44
N ASN A 89 -4.17 -11.46 -3.59
CA ASN A 89 -5.50 -11.83 -4.02
C ASN A 89 -6.09 -10.75 -4.91
N ILE A 90 -6.91 -11.15 -5.86
CA ILE A 90 -7.80 -10.23 -6.55
C ILE A 90 -8.93 -9.95 -5.55
N LYS A 91 -9.12 -8.68 -5.21
CA LYS A 91 -10.29 -8.24 -4.44
C LYS A 91 -11.51 -8.22 -5.34
#